data_AF-Q88FG1-F1
#
_entry.id   AF-Q88FG1-F1
#
_cell.length_a   1.000
_cell.length_b   1.000
_cell.length_c   1.000
_cell.angle_alpha   90.00
_cell.angle_beta   90.00
_cell.angle_gamma   90.00
#
_symmetry.space_group_name_H-M   'P 1'
#
loop_
_entity.id
_entity.type
_entity.pdbx_description
1 polymer ?
#
loop_
_entity_poly.entity_id
_entity_poly.type
_entity_poly.pdbx_seq_one_letter_code
_entity_poly.pdbx_strand_id
1 'polypeptide(L)'
;MSNDPRLPRFADCHDPFWPRVDLGRLREHLQLPRSVSEAALEVAARCAAIEAAREFARWRSVLRERGYKRLEDVAGHDHGRPLRVCYIRFVEAAVMYSLGSTACLPVPRGGQVHA
;
A
#
# COMPACT_ATOMS: atom_id res chain seq x y z
N MET A 1 -0.35 8.00 -21.81
CA MET A 1 -0.47 8.07 -20.33
C MET A 1 0.72 8.87 -19.83
N SER A 2 0.53 10.15 -19.49
CA SER A 2 1.63 11.02 -19.07
C SER A 2 2.23 10.53 -17.75
N ASN A 3 3.50 10.14 -17.79
CA ASN A 3 4.29 9.75 -16.64
C ASN A 3 4.98 11.01 -16.10
N ASP A 4 4.18 12.00 -15.64
CA ASP A 4 4.74 13.21 -15.03
C ASP A 4 5.21 12.88 -13.61
N PRO A 5 6.53 12.94 -13.33
CA PRO A 5 7.07 12.60 -12.02
C PRO A 5 6.63 13.56 -10.90
N ARG A 6 5.97 14.68 -11.24
CA ARG A 6 5.51 15.69 -10.27
C ARG A 6 4.11 15.43 -9.73
N LEU A 7 3.35 14.52 -10.32
CA LEU A 7 2.00 14.22 -9.85
C LEU A 7 2.04 13.16 -8.75
N PRO A 8 1.31 13.37 -7.63
CA PRO A 8 1.18 12.35 -6.59
C PRO A 8 0.62 11.06 -7.19
N ARG A 9 1.38 9.98 -7.08
CA ARG A 9 0.95 8.63 -7.50
C ARG A 9 0.40 7.90 -6.29
N PHE A 10 -0.76 7.29 -6.46
CA PHE A 10 -1.42 6.57 -5.37
C PHE A 10 -1.56 5.09 -5.71
N ALA A 11 -1.22 4.23 -4.76
CA ALA A 11 -1.64 2.83 -4.80
C ALA A 11 -3.09 2.77 -4.31
N ASP A 12 -4.02 2.98 -5.25
CA ASP A 12 -5.44 2.99 -4.93
C ASP A 12 -5.96 1.56 -4.75
N CYS A 13 -6.55 1.32 -3.57
CA CYS A 13 -7.53 0.26 -3.41
C CYS A 13 -8.90 0.80 -3.84
N HIS A 14 -9.71 0.01 -4.55
CA HIS A 14 -11.01 0.44 -5.08
C HIS A 14 -12.05 0.81 -4.00
N ASP A 15 -11.72 0.60 -2.73
CA ASP A 15 -12.59 0.90 -1.60
C ASP A 15 -12.26 2.31 -1.04
N PRO A 16 -13.18 3.29 -1.12
CA PRO A 16 -12.95 4.64 -0.62
C PRO A 16 -12.90 4.73 0.91
N PHE A 17 -13.19 3.64 1.64
CA PHE A 17 -13.09 3.61 3.08
C PHE A 17 -11.65 3.77 3.57
N TRP A 18 -10.69 3.17 2.87
CA TRP A 18 -9.30 3.18 3.28
C TRP A 18 -8.57 4.43 2.78
N PRO A 19 -7.62 4.98 3.57
CA PRO A 19 -6.84 6.13 3.13
C PRO A 19 -5.99 5.76 1.92
N ARG A 20 -5.88 6.69 0.96
CA ARG A 20 -5.04 6.49 -0.23
C ARG A 20 -3.57 6.40 0.16
N VAL A 21 -2.84 5.50 -0.49
CA VAL A 21 -1.41 5.29 -0.23
C VAL A 21 -0.61 6.11 -1.25
N ASP A 22 -0.06 7.24 -0.82
CA ASP A 22 0.83 8.08 -1.63
C ASP A 22 2.20 7.43 -1.77
N LEU A 23 2.59 7.06 -3.00
CA LEU A 23 3.83 6.34 -3.28
C LEU A 23 5.08 7.19 -3.01
N GLY A 24 5.02 8.50 -3.24
CA GLY A 24 6.14 9.41 -2.97
C GLY A 24 6.40 9.50 -1.48
N ARG A 25 5.34 9.78 -0.70
CA ARG A 25 5.43 9.81 0.77
C ARG A 25 5.82 8.46 1.34
N LEU A 26 5.32 7.36 0.77
CA LEU A 26 5.64 6.02 1.23
C LEU A 26 7.13 5.69 1.03
N ARG A 27 7.70 6.03 -0.13
CA ARG A 27 9.14 5.87 -0.37
C ARG A 27 9.98 6.67 0.62
N GLU A 28 9.64 7.94 0.81
CA GLU A 28 10.34 8.82 1.75
C GLU A 28 10.25 8.29 3.18
N HIS A 29 9.05 7.91 3.61
CA HIS A 29 8.80 7.40 4.96
C HIS A 29 9.57 6.10 5.24
N LEU A 30 9.57 5.17 4.29
CA LEU A 30 10.26 3.89 4.40
C LEU A 30 11.76 3.97 4.05
N GLN A 31 12.25 5.15 3.65
CA GLN A 31 13.64 5.36 3.24
C GLN A 31 14.10 4.35 2.16
N LEU A 32 13.22 4.05 1.20
CA LEU A 32 13.51 3.02 0.20
C LEU A 32 14.69 3.45 -0.70
N PRO A 33 15.63 2.54 -1.00
CA PRO A 33 16.76 2.85 -1.86
C PRO A 33 16.29 3.10 -3.29
N ARG A 34 17.08 3.88 -4.05
CA ARG A 34 16.81 4.16 -5.48
C ARG A 34 16.80 2.92 -6.37
N SER A 35 17.33 1.79 -5.89
CA SER A 35 17.27 0.50 -6.58
C SER A 35 15.86 -0.08 -6.67
N VAL A 36 14.95 0.31 -5.77
CA VAL A 36 13.53 -0.04 -5.88
C VAL A 36 12.91 0.84 -6.97
N SER A 37 12.43 0.20 -8.05
CA SER A 37 11.75 0.89 -9.14
C SER A 37 10.36 1.38 -8.72
N GLU A 38 9.87 2.45 -9.35
CA GLU A 38 8.49 2.94 -9.13
C GLU A 38 7.44 1.87 -9.37
N ALA A 39 7.64 1.03 -10.40
CA ALA A 39 6.71 -0.05 -10.73
C ALA A 39 6.66 -1.12 -9.64
N ALA A 40 7.82 -1.50 -9.09
CA ALA A 40 7.87 -2.47 -7.98
C ALA A 40 7.21 -1.91 -6.71
N LEU A 41 7.45 -0.64 -6.40
CA LEU A 41 6.80 0.04 -5.29
C LEU A 41 5.28 0.12 -5.47
N GLU A 42 4.81 0.49 -6.66
CA GLU A 42 3.38 0.60 -6.97
C GLU A 42 2.66 -0.74 -6.80
N VAL A 43 3.23 -1.83 -7.34
CA VAL A 43 2.68 -3.18 -7.20
C VAL A 43 2.67 -3.62 -5.74
N ALA A 44 3.79 -3.47 -5.03
CA ALA A 44 3.89 -3.84 -3.61
C ALA A 44 2.88 -3.07 -2.76
N ALA A 45 2.75 -1.75 -2.97
CA ALA A 45 1.82 -0.91 -2.25
C ALA A 45 0.35 -1.27 -2.55
N ARG A 46 0.02 -1.64 -3.79
CA ARG A 46 -1.33 -2.07 -4.15
C ARG A 46 -1.68 -3.41 -3.51
N CYS A 47 -0.77 -4.38 -3.53
CA CYS A 47 -0.93 -5.67 -2.84
C CYS A 47 -1.12 -5.46 -1.33
N ALA A 48 -0.25 -4.66 -0.71
CA ALA A 48 -0.34 -4.32 0.70
C ALA A 48 -1.68 -3.66 1.08
N ALA A 49 -2.18 -2.74 0.25
CA ALA A 49 -3.48 -2.09 0.48
C ALA A 49 -4.65 -3.09 0.40
N ILE A 50 -4.60 -4.05 -0.52
CA ILE A 50 -5.60 -5.13 -0.64
C ILE A 50 -5.55 -6.06 0.57
N GLU A 51 -4.35 -6.45 1.00
CA GLU A 51 -4.14 -7.30 2.17
C GLU A 51 -4.63 -6.62 3.45
N ALA A 52 -4.28 -5.35 3.65
CA ALA A 52 -4.79 -4.56 4.77
C ALA A 52 -6.32 -4.47 4.73
N ALA A 53 -6.92 -4.21 3.57
CA ALA A 53 -8.38 -4.13 3.43
C ALA A 53 -9.09 -5.45 3.78
N ARG A 54 -8.44 -6.60 3.51
CA ARG A 54 -8.94 -7.93 3.89
C ARG A 54 -8.80 -8.16 5.39
N GLU A 55 -7.63 -7.88 5.96
CA GLU A 55 -7.34 -8.07 7.38
C GLU A 55 -8.32 -7.27 8.26
N PHE A 56 -8.56 -6.01 7.89
CA PHE A 56 -9.45 -5.12 8.63
C PHE A 56 -10.91 -5.14 8.13
N ALA A 57 -11.32 -6.13 7.34
CA ALA A 57 -12.66 -6.18 6.75
C ALA A 57 -13.80 -6.18 7.79
N ARG A 58 -13.61 -6.89 8.92
CA ARG A 58 -14.59 -6.92 10.02
C ARG A 58 -14.79 -5.55 10.66
N TRP A 59 -13.70 -4.84 10.95
CA TRP A 59 -13.73 -3.47 11.47
C TRP A 59 -14.46 -2.54 10.52
N ARG A 60 -14.16 -2.63 9.22
CA ARG A 60 -14.83 -1.85 8.19
C ARG A 60 -16.34 -2.11 8.13
N SER A 61 -16.79 -3.36 8.26
CA SER A 61 -18.23 -3.69 8.29
C SER A 61 -18.93 -2.98 9.45
N VAL A 62 -18.42 -3.14 10.66
CA VAL A 62 -19.00 -2.53 11.88
C VAL A 62 -19.03 -1.00 11.79
N LEU A 63 -17.99 -0.38 11.24
CA LEU A 63 -17.94 1.07 11.09
C LEU A 63 -18.89 1.58 10.01
N ARG A 64 -19.08 0.85 8.91
CA ARG A 64 -20.07 1.19 7.88
C ARG A 64 -21.50 1.05 8.38
N GLU A 65 -21.80 0.04 9.20
CA GLU A 65 -23.10 -0.11 9.87
C GLU A 65 -23.42 1.08 10.78
N ARG A 66 -22.39 1.71 11.36
CA ARG A 66 -22.50 2.95 12.15
C ARG A 66 -22.54 4.23 11.30
N GLY A 67 -22.53 4.10 9.97
CA GLY A 67 -22.64 5.22 9.03
C GLY A 67 -21.32 5.86 8.60
N TYR A 68 -20.17 5.37 9.07
CA TYR A 68 -18.87 5.90 8.66
C TYR A 68 -18.50 5.47 7.23
N LYS A 69 -18.14 6.44 6.39
CA LYS A 69 -17.83 6.19 4.97
C LYS A 69 -16.33 6.11 4.71
N ARG A 70 -15.52 6.80 5.50
CA ARG A 70 -14.06 6.84 5.40
C ARG A 70 -13.44 6.57 6.76
N LEU A 71 -12.25 5.97 6.77
CA LEU A 71 -11.48 5.77 7.99
C LEU A 71 -11.06 7.11 8.63
N GLU A 72 -10.91 8.16 7.82
CA GLU A 72 -10.63 9.53 8.27
C GLU A 72 -11.75 10.08 9.16
N ASP A 73 -13.00 9.76 8.84
CA ASP A 73 -14.17 10.16 9.63
C ASP A 73 -14.15 9.53 11.03
N VAL A 74 -13.55 8.34 11.14
CA VAL A 74 -13.41 7.60 12.40
C VAL A 74 -12.19 8.12 13.17
N ALA A 75 -11.09 8.41 12.47
CA ALA A 75 -9.83 8.88 13.04
C ALA A 75 -9.89 10.29 13.65
N GLY A 76 -10.96 11.05 13.39
CA GLY A 76 -11.27 12.31 14.09
C GLY A 76 -11.63 12.13 15.57
N HIS A 77 -11.86 10.89 16.02
CA HIS A 77 -12.10 10.54 17.41
C HIS A 77 -10.92 9.76 18.01
N ASP A 78 -10.64 9.96 19.31
CA ASP A 78 -9.50 9.32 20.01
C ASP A 78 -9.51 7.79 19.89
N HIS A 79 -10.70 7.18 19.88
CA HIS A 79 -10.86 5.73 19.72
C HIS A 79 -10.69 5.22 18.28
N GLY A 80 -10.76 6.09 17.27
CA GLY A 80 -10.57 5.73 15.86
C GLY A 80 -9.15 5.88 15.35
N ARG A 81 -8.34 6.69 16.02
CA ARG A 81 -6.91 6.88 15.72
C ARG A 81 -6.11 5.57 15.72
N PRO A 82 -6.31 4.61 16.65
CA PRO A 82 -5.59 3.34 16.65
C PRO A 82 -5.79 2.53 15.37
N LEU A 83 -7.02 2.43 14.86
CA LEU A 83 -7.31 1.66 13.64
C LEU A 83 -6.58 2.26 12.42
N ARG A 84 -6.56 3.59 12.31
CA ARG A 84 -5.81 4.28 11.25
C ARG A 84 -4.31 3.99 11.36
N VAL A 85 -3.75 4.04 12.56
CA VAL A 85 -2.34 3.72 12.80
C VAL A 85 -2.04 2.26 12.42
N CYS A 86 -2.87 1.30 12.86
CA CYS A 86 -2.72 -0.11 12.52
C CYS A 86 -2.77 -0.36 11.02
N TYR A 87 -3.72 0.27 10.30
CA TYR A 87 -3.81 0.17 8.85
C TYR A 87 -2.53 0.65 8.16
N ILE A 88 -2.04 1.85 8.52
CA ILE A 88 -0.84 2.42 7.92
C ILE A 88 0.38 1.55 8.19
N ARG A 89 0.57 1.12 9.45
CA ARG A 89 1.70 0.26 9.83
C ARG A 89 1.66 -1.10 9.15
N PHE A 90 0.47 -1.67 8.96
CA PHE A 90 0.31 -2.91 8.19
C PHE A 90 0.77 -2.72 6.75
N VAL A 91 0.29 -1.66 6.08
CA VAL A 91 0.66 -1.37 4.68
C VAL A 91 2.18 -1.18 4.55
N GLU A 92 2.78 -0.39 5.44
CA GLU A 92 4.24 -0.19 5.49
C GLU A 92 5.01 -1.50 5.64
N ALA A 93 4.62 -2.34 6.61
CA ALA A 93 5.25 -3.62 6.86
C ALA A 93 5.10 -4.58 5.67
N ALA A 94 3.90 -4.67 5.09
CA ALA A 94 3.63 -5.53 3.94
C ALA A 94 4.42 -5.08 2.68
N VAL A 95 4.57 -3.77 2.46
CA VAL A 95 5.41 -3.23 1.39
C VAL A 95 6.88 -3.60 1.60
N MET A 96 7.42 -3.36 2.81
CA MET A 96 8.80 -3.74 3.12
C MET A 96 9.03 -5.24 2.98
N TYR A 97 8.08 -6.05 3.44
CA TYR A 97 8.14 -7.50 3.32
C TYR A 97 8.12 -7.94 1.85
N SER A 98 7.21 -7.40 1.04
CA SER A 98 7.12 -7.74 -0.39
C SER A 98 8.41 -7.36 -1.13
N LEU A 99 8.95 -6.17 -0.89
CA LEU A 99 10.18 -5.69 -1.54
C LEU A 99 11.42 -6.46 -1.05
N GLY A 100 11.51 -6.78 0.24
CA GLY A 100 12.55 -7.64 0.80
C GLY A 100 12.47 -9.07 0.27
N SER A 101 11.25 -9.61 0.12
CA SER A 101 11.02 -10.94 -0.43
C SER A 101 11.32 -11.02 -1.94
N THR A 102 11.17 -9.93 -2.69
CA THR A 102 11.57 -9.90 -4.11
C THR A 102 13.08 -10.04 -4.32
N ALA A 103 13.91 -9.74 -3.30
CA ALA A 103 15.33 -10.07 -3.34
C ALA A 103 15.60 -11.59 -3.32
N CYS A 104 14.61 -12.40 -2.90
CA CYS A 104 14.68 -13.86 -2.89
C CYS A 104 14.03 -14.51 -4.12
N LEU A 105 13.36 -13.75 -5.00
CA LEU A 105 12.84 -14.32 -6.24
C LEU A 105 13.99 -14.45 -7.24
N PRO A 106 14.33 -15.66 -7.70
CA PRO A 106 15.31 -15.81 -8.77
C PRO A 106 14.77 -15.08 -10.00
N VAL A 107 15.52 -14.07 -10.46
CA VAL A 107 15.32 -13.50 -11.80
C VAL A 107 15.38 -14.69 -12.78
N PRO A 108 14.37 -14.90 -13.64
CA PRO A 108 14.51 -15.86 -14.71
C PRO A 108 15.68 -15.35 -15.58
N ARG A 109 16.83 -16.03 -15.52
CA ARG A 109 17.92 -15.78 -16.45
C ARG A 109 17.31 -15.94 -17.84
N GLY A 110 17.37 -14.86 -18.62
CA GLY A 110 16.82 -14.79 -19.95
C GLY A 110 17.16 -16.03 -20.75
N GLY A 111 16.15 -16.54 -21.47
CA GLY A 111 16.31 -17.66 -22.40
C GLY A 111 17.52 -17.40 -23.28
N GLN A 112 18.55 -18.21 -23.05
CA GLN A 112 19.75 -18.26 -23.86
C GLN A 112 19.35 -18.67 -25.27
N VAL A 113 19.77 -17.85 -26.23
CA VAL A 113 19.68 -18.05 -27.66
C VAL A 113 20.19 -19.45 -28.00
N HIS A 114 19.38 -20.24 -28.71
CA HIS A 114 19.85 -21.44 -29.39
C HIS A 114 19.61 -21.29 -30.89
N ALA A 115 20.75 -21.19 -31.59
CA ALA A 115 21.03 -21.45 -33.01
C ALA A 115 20.21 -20.69 -34.06
#